data_AF-A0A246DP19-F1
#
_entry.id   AF-A0A246DP19-F1
#
_cell.length_a   1.000
_cell.length_b   1.000
_cell.length_c   1.000
_cell.angle_alpha   90.00
_cell.angle_beta   90.00
_cell.angle_gamma   90.00
#
_symmetry.space_group_name_H-M   'P 1'
#
loop_
_entity.id
_entity.type
_entity.pdbx_description
1 polymer ?
#
loop_
_entity_poly.entity_id
_entity_poly.type
_entity_poly.pdbx_seq_one_letter_code
_entity_poly.pdbx_strand_id
1 'polypeptide(L)'
;MFLKEITSALDEKMAQIGFIKVSKFLYCHSNDGEAESFVEWNLFGRPVNNFACDFGLRNIAAFSFAEKCLKLYGGRNSRVEGRFNERCQLGQYYSWGERSSLRLSDHGGNLKLVLEKAQADIHRFDRELGEFLISKDKLCDLLISDYKWMPWDWCNGAARAAEYAYLASSIDGTSPDVIRAALRPYENVNIRSGLDRSVEVREYLDNVFRDLGAIST
;
A
#
# COMPACT_ATOMS: atom_id res chain seq x y z
N MET A 1 6.55 27.43 14.51
CA MET A 1 6.55 28.17 13.24
C MET A 1 6.99 27.26 12.09
N PHE A 2 8.17 26.64 12.20
CA PHE A 2 8.74 25.71 11.20
C PHE A 2 7.80 24.58 10.72
N LEU A 3 7.10 23.87 11.62
CA LEU A 3 6.18 22.79 11.21
C LEU A 3 4.98 23.29 10.39
N LYS A 4 4.49 24.50 10.67
CA LYS A 4 3.37 25.10 9.94
C LYS A 4 3.78 25.43 8.51
N GLU A 5 4.96 26.00 8.34
CA GLU A 5 5.57 26.28 7.05
C GLU A 5 5.77 25.01 6.22
N ILE A 6 6.32 23.96 6.84
CA ILE A 6 6.45 22.63 6.21
C ILE A 6 5.11 22.12 5.70
N THR A 7 4.08 22.17 6.56
CA THR A 7 2.75 21.65 6.21
C THR A 7 2.15 22.42 5.05
N SER A 8 2.25 23.76 5.03
CA SER A 8 1.74 24.58 3.93
C SER A 8 2.45 24.31 2.61
N ALA A 9 3.78 24.17 2.63
CA ALA A 9 4.54 23.87 1.41
C ALA A 9 4.23 22.47 0.86
N LEU A 10 4.05 21.48 1.74
CA LEU A 10 3.59 20.14 1.37
C LEU A 10 2.20 20.18 0.74
N ASP A 11 1.25 20.84 1.40
CA ASP A 11 -0.14 20.93 0.91
C ASP A 11 -0.20 21.58 -0.48
N GLU A 12 0.54 22.65 -0.71
CA GLU A 12 0.64 23.31 -2.03
C GLU A 12 1.23 22.38 -3.09
N LYS A 13 2.33 21.68 -2.75
CA LYS A 13 3.03 20.79 -3.70
C LYS A 13 2.21 19.57 -4.08
N MET A 14 1.53 18.96 -3.12
CA MET A 14 0.65 17.83 -3.39
C MET A 14 -0.55 18.25 -4.26
N ALA A 15 -1.12 19.43 -4.00
CA ALA A 15 -2.21 19.97 -4.83
C ALA A 15 -1.78 20.23 -6.29
N GLN A 16 -0.54 20.69 -6.52
CA GLN A 16 0.01 20.89 -7.87
C GLN A 16 0.07 19.61 -8.72
N ILE A 17 0.14 18.44 -8.08
CA ILE A 17 0.14 17.12 -8.73
C ILE A 17 -1.16 16.35 -8.56
N GLY A 18 -2.25 17.06 -8.21
CA GLY A 18 -3.61 16.50 -8.17
C GLY A 18 -3.97 15.73 -6.89
N PHE A 19 -3.10 15.70 -5.89
CA PHE A 19 -3.38 15.01 -4.63
C PHE A 19 -4.14 15.91 -3.65
N ILE A 20 -5.13 15.32 -2.97
CA ILE A 20 -5.97 15.99 -1.96
C ILE A 20 -5.58 15.47 -0.57
N LYS A 21 -5.54 16.38 0.40
CA LYS A 21 -5.22 16.04 1.79
C LYS A 21 -6.35 15.26 2.45
N VAL A 22 -6.03 14.06 2.95
CA VAL A 22 -6.95 13.18 3.68
C VAL A 22 -6.76 13.32 5.19
N SER A 23 -5.51 13.40 5.65
CA SER A 23 -5.18 13.64 7.05
C SER A 23 -3.88 14.44 7.18
N LYS A 24 -3.37 14.67 8.40
CA LYS A 24 -2.30 15.64 8.70
C LYS A 24 -1.11 15.60 7.72
N PHE A 25 -0.70 14.42 7.27
CA PHE A 25 0.39 14.20 6.31
C PHE A 25 0.06 13.12 5.27
N LEU A 26 -1.22 12.80 5.11
CA LEU A 26 -1.69 11.78 4.18
C LEU A 26 -2.49 12.45 3.07
N TYR A 27 -2.17 12.10 1.84
CA TYR A 27 -2.79 12.63 0.64
C TYR A 27 -3.28 11.48 -0.24
N CYS A 28 -4.33 11.73 -1.00
CA CYS A 28 -4.91 10.77 -1.94
C CYS A 28 -5.11 11.45 -3.30
N HIS A 29 -4.75 10.75 -4.38
CA HIS A 29 -5.09 11.10 -5.74
C HIS A 29 -6.24 10.19 -6.17
N SER A 30 -7.43 10.79 -6.30
CA SER A 30 -8.63 10.11 -6.76
C SER A 30 -8.88 10.50 -8.21
N ASN A 31 -8.18 9.85 -9.12
CA ASN A 31 -8.59 9.86 -10.51
C ASN A 31 -8.01 8.62 -11.21
N ASP A 32 -8.92 7.90 -11.89
CA ASP A 32 -8.68 7.15 -13.13
C ASP A 32 -8.68 5.61 -13.10
N GLY A 33 -9.44 4.89 -12.24
CA GLY A 33 -9.66 3.45 -12.47
C GLY A 33 -10.12 2.63 -11.27
N GLU A 34 -9.60 1.40 -11.16
CA GLU A 34 -9.90 0.44 -10.08
C GLU A 34 -8.97 0.63 -8.85
N ALA A 35 -8.09 1.64 -8.84
CA ALA A 35 -7.16 1.88 -7.76
C ALA A 35 -7.06 3.37 -7.38
N GLU A 36 -6.90 3.63 -6.08
CA GLU A 36 -6.59 4.93 -5.50
C GLU A 36 -5.10 4.98 -5.16
N SER A 37 -4.47 6.14 -5.38
CA SER A 37 -3.07 6.37 -5.02
C SER A 37 -2.95 7.22 -3.77
N PHE A 38 -2.07 6.83 -2.86
CA PHE A 38 -1.83 7.48 -1.59
C PHE A 38 -0.39 7.96 -1.49
N VAL A 39 -0.20 9.09 -0.82
CA VAL A 39 1.11 9.59 -0.41
C VAL A 39 1.08 9.94 1.08
N GLU A 40 1.94 9.34 1.89
CA GLU A 40 2.12 9.67 3.31
C GLU A 40 3.49 10.26 3.58
N TRP A 41 3.52 11.37 4.33
CA TRP A 41 4.76 11.99 4.76
C TRP A 41 5.05 11.70 6.22
N ASN A 42 6.23 11.15 6.50
CA ASN A 42 6.70 10.88 7.84
C ASN A 42 7.75 11.93 8.26
N LEU A 43 7.42 12.75 9.26
CA LEU A 43 8.29 13.81 9.77
C LEU A 43 8.85 13.43 11.15
N PHE A 44 10.18 13.37 11.29
CA PHE A 44 10.79 12.92 12.55
C PHE A 44 12.17 13.54 12.84
N GLY A 45 12.64 13.35 14.08
CA GLY A 45 13.83 14.01 14.64
C GLY A 45 13.50 15.30 15.39
N ARG A 46 14.42 15.74 16.27
CA ARG A 46 14.32 17.02 17.01
C ARG A 46 15.58 17.86 16.84
N PRO A 47 15.49 19.10 16.31
CA PRO A 47 14.34 19.65 15.57
C PRO A 47 13.97 18.77 14.35
N VAL A 48 12.81 18.98 13.70
CA VAL A 48 12.38 18.15 12.56
C VAL A 48 13.46 18.21 11.47
N ASN A 49 14.22 17.13 11.33
CA ASN A 49 15.40 17.05 10.47
C ASN A 49 15.24 15.99 9.38
N ASN A 50 14.23 15.14 9.48
CA ASN A 50 14.04 14.01 8.58
C ASN A 50 12.63 14.02 8.01
N PHE A 51 12.56 13.73 6.72
CA PHE A 51 11.35 13.55 5.96
C PHE A 51 11.39 12.14 5.38
N ALA A 52 10.26 11.48 5.28
CA ALA A 52 10.09 10.36 4.37
C ALA A 52 8.77 10.56 3.64
N CYS A 53 8.70 9.99 2.45
CA CYS A 53 7.52 10.03 1.61
C CYS A 53 7.24 8.58 1.25
N ASP A 54 6.03 8.12 1.51
CA ASP A 54 5.59 6.77 1.17
C ASP A 54 4.51 6.93 0.12
N PHE A 55 4.54 6.10 -0.91
CA PHE A 55 3.51 6.07 -1.94
C PHE A 55 2.94 4.69 -2.07
N GLY A 56 1.63 4.58 -2.28
CA GLY A 56 1.03 3.29 -2.49
C GLY A 56 -0.31 3.32 -3.18
N LEU A 57 -0.75 2.15 -3.59
CA LEU A 57 -1.97 1.92 -4.34
C LEU A 57 -2.93 1.04 -3.54
N ARG A 58 -4.22 1.26 -3.75
CA ARG A 58 -5.28 0.49 -3.08
C ARG A 58 -6.49 0.36 -3.98
N ASN A 59 -7.09 -0.84 -4.04
CA ASN A 59 -8.50 -0.97 -4.43
C ASN A 59 -9.36 -0.97 -3.16
N ILE A 60 -10.31 -0.04 -3.06
CA ILE A 60 -11.08 0.16 -1.83
C ILE A 60 -11.93 -1.05 -1.44
N ALA A 61 -12.48 -1.78 -2.42
CA ALA A 61 -13.33 -2.94 -2.19
C ALA A 61 -12.50 -4.15 -1.73
N ALA A 62 -11.39 -4.42 -2.41
CA ALA A 62 -10.44 -5.47 -2.03
C ALA A 62 -9.87 -5.22 -0.64
N PHE A 63 -9.47 -3.98 -0.36
CA PHE A 63 -8.97 -3.57 0.95
C PHE A 63 -10.00 -3.81 2.05
N SER A 64 -11.25 -3.36 1.84
CA SER A 64 -12.35 -3.55 2.79
C SER A 64 -12.63 -5.03 3.06
N PHE A 65 -12.57 -5.85 2.00
CA PHE A 65 -12.69 -7.30 2.11
C PHE A 65 -11.55 -7.92 2.94
N ALA A 66 -10.31 -7.51 2.69
CA ALA A 66 -9.15 -7.98 3.44
C ALA A 66 -9.22 -7.59 4.92
N GLU A 67 -9.61 -6.36 5.23
CA GLU A 67 -9.84 -5.91 6.60
C GLU A 67 -10.90 -6.77 7.32
N LYS A 68 -12.01 -7.08 6.62
CA LYS A 68 -13.04 -7.98 7.16
C LYS A 68 -12.46 -9.36 7.48
N CYS A 69 -11.73 -9.95 6.54
CA CYS A 69 -11.13 -11.27 6.72
C CYS A 69 -10.12 -11.29 7.88
N LEU A 70 -9.30 -10.25 8.02
CA LEU A 70 -8.37 -10.13 9.14
C LEU A 70 -9.07 -10.00 10.50
N LYS A 71 -10.18 -9.26 10.57
CA LYS A 71 -10.96 -9.11 11.81
C LYS A 71 -11.63 -10.42 12.22
N LEU A 72 -12.10 -11.21 11.26
CA LEU A 72 -12.80 -12.47 11.52
C LEU A 72 -11.85 -13.64 11.76
N TYR A 73 -10.76 -13.71 10.98
CA TYR A 73 -9.94 -14.92 10.86
C TYR A 73 -8.46 -14.69 11.18
N GLY A 74 -8.01 -13.45 11.36
CA GLY A 74 -6.60 -13.12 11.62
C GLY A 74 -6.14 -13.35 13.07
N GLY A 75 -7.07 -13.61 13.99
CA GLY A 75 -6.80 -13.84 15.42
C GLY A 75 -6.93 -12.57 16.29
N ARG A 76 -6.63 -12.68 17.59
CA ARG A 76 -6.87 -11.58 18.57
C ARG A 76 -5.98 -10.34 18.39
N ASN A 77 -4.87 -10.48 17.67
CA ASN A 77 -3.86 -9.44 17.50
C ASN A 77 -3.73 -8.93 16.06
N SER A 78 -4.60 -9.34 15.13
CA SER A 78 -4.66 -8.79 13.78
C SER A 78 -5.29 -7.38 13.80
N ARG A 79 -4.61 -6.42 14.43
CA ARG A 79 -5.02 -5.02 14.39
C ARG A 79 -4.51 -4.39 13.10
N VAL A 80 -5.44 -3.73 12.40
CA VAL A 80 -5.13 -2.71 11.41
C VAL A 80 -4.96 -1.42 12.22
N GLU A 81 -3.72 -1.07 12.56
CA GLU A 81 -3.38 0.14 13.33
C GLU A 81 -3.41 1.41 12.49
N GLY A 82 -3.77 1.30 11.20
CA GLY A 82 -3.82 2.41 10.27
C GLY A 82 -2.42 2.90 9.90
N ARG A 83 -1.42 2.02 9.83
CA ARG A 83 -0.10 2.35 9.24
C ARG A 83 -0.19 2.44 7.72
N PHE A 84 0.77 3.08 7.05
CA PHE A 84 0.77 3.20 5.57
C PHE A 84 0.52 1.88 4.85
N ASN A 85 1.33 0.86 5.16
CA ASN A 85 1.26 -0.48 4.56
C ASN A 85 0.02 -1.27 4.97
N GLU A 86 -0.74 -0.77 5.95
CA GLU A 86 -2.03 -1.33 6.33
C GLU A 86 -3.18 -0.57 5.67
N ARG A 87 -2.93 0.57 5.01
CA ARG A 87 -3.89 1.27 4.16
C ARG A 87 -3.72 0.91 2.69
N CYS A 88 -2.51 0.54 2.28
CA CYS A 88 -2.18 0.12 0.91
C CYS A 88 -1.17 -1.02 0.96
N GLN A 89 -1.52 -2.18 0.40
CA GLN A 89 -0.57 -3.31 0.32
C GLN A 89 0.44 -3.13 -0.81
N LEU A 90 0.12 -2.26 -1.76
CA LEU A 90 0.97 -1.94 -2.89
C LEU A 90 1.72 -0.63 -2.64
N GLY A 91 2.74 -0.65 -1.78
CA GLY A 91 3.43 0.57 -1.37
C GLY A 91 4.92 0.54 -1.70
N GLN A 92 5.43 1.65 -2.23
CA GLN A 92 6.84 2.00 -2.23
C GLN A 92 7.14 2.96 -1.08
N TYR A 93 8.14 2.61 -0.28
CA TYR A 93 8.82 3.58 0.56
C TYR A 93 9.67 4.46 -0.36
N TYR A 94 9.32 5.74 -0.61
CA TYR A 94 10.20 6.63 -1.38
C TYR A 94 11.41 6.92 -0.55
N SER A 95 12.38 6.14 -0.90
CA SER A 95 13.59 6.00 -0.21
C SER A 95 14.60 5.80 -1.33
N TRP A 96 15.61 6.66 -1.41
CA TRP A 96 16.38 6.94 -2.62
C TRP A 96 17.42 5.85 -2.88
N GLY A 97 16.90 4.64 -3.14
CA GLY A 97 17.55 3.34 -3.20
C GLY A 97 16.67 2.27 -2.51
N GLU A 98 17.09 1.00 -2.46
CA GLU A 98 16.49 0.08 -1.48
C GLU A 98 16.68 0.72 -0.08
N ARG A 99 15.59 1.25 0.51
CA ARG A 99 15.49 1.70 1.93
C ARG A 99 16.18 3.02 2.35
N SER A 100 16.05 4.15 1.65
CA SER A 100 16.65 5.45 2.10
C SER A 100 15.72 6.68 2.20
N SER A 101 15.10 7.01 3.34
CA SER A 101 14.25 8.22 3.54
C SER A 101 14.85 9.56 3.02
N LEU A 102 14.02 10.55 2.60
CA LEU A 102 14.46 11.93 2.25
C LEU A 102 14.90 12.74 3.50
N ARG A 103 16.17 12.76 3.88
CA ARG A 103 16.57 13.59 5.02
C ARG A 103 16.76 15.05 4.58
N LEU A 104 16.15 15.97 5.31
CA LEU A 104 16.33 17.40 5.06
C LEU A 104 17.80 17.83 5.19
N SER A 105 18.53 17.15 6.09
CA SER A 105 19.97 17.34 6.30
C SER A 105 20.81 17.02 5.07
N ASP A 106 20.43 16.04 4.27
CA ASP A 106 21.14 15.69 3.03
C ASP A 106 21.02 16.79 1.97
N HIS A 107 20.03 17.68 2.12
CA HIS A 107 19.80 18.85 1.27
C HIS A 107 20.12 20.17 1.99
N GLY A 108 20.97 20.14 3.02
CA GLY A 108 21.44 21.34 3.71
C GLY A 108 20.32 22.15 4.37
N GLY A 109 19.21 21.51 4.79
CA GLY A 109 18.08 22.24 5.35
C GLY A 109 17.06 22.74 4.31
N ASN A 110 17.29 22.50 3.01
CA ASN A 110 16.48 23.11 1.95
C ASN A 110 15.22 22.28 1.63
N LEU A 111 14.10 22.68 2.24
CA LEU A 111 12.81 22.04 2.04
C LEU A 111 12.35 22.04 0.57
N LYS A 112 12.62 23.11 -0.19
CA LYS A 112 12.18 23.24 -1.57
C LYS A 112 12.76 22.12 -2.46
N LEU A 113 14.05 21.83 -2.31
CA LEU A 113 14.72 20.77 -3.07
C LEU A 113 14.15 19.39 -2.74
N VAL A 114 13.86 19.13 -1.46
CA VAL A 114 13.23 17.89 -0.98
C VAL A 114 11.86 17.69 -1.64
N LEU A 115 11.04 18.74 -1.67
CA LEU A 115 9.70 18.70 -2.26
C LEU A 115 9.72 18.55 -3.79
N GLU A 116 10.61 19.27 -4.49
CA GLU A 116 10.80 19.14 -5.94
C GLU A 116 11.24 17.73 -6.33
N LYS A 117 12.12 17.13 -5.53
CA LYS A 117 12.62 15.77 -5.77
C LYS A 117 11.52 14.73 -5.53
N ALA A 118 10.74 14.85 -4.46
CA ALA A 118 9.59 13.98 -4.21
C ALA A 118 8.54 14.06 -5.34
N GLN A 119 8.21 15.28 -5.78
CA GLN A 119 7.30 15.50 -6.90
C GLN A 119 7.78 14.80 -8.18
N ALA A 120 9.08 14.91 -8.51
CA ALA A 120 9.65 14.25 -9.68
C ALA A 120 9.61 12.72 -9.59
N ASP A 121 9.77 12.15 -8.40
CA ASP A 121 9.76 10.71 -8.20
C ASP A 121 8.35 10.12 -8.22
N ILE A 122 7.35 10.82 -7.68
CA ILE A 122 5.93 10.47 -7.86
C ILE A 122 5.62 10.42 -9.35
N HIS A 123 5.91 11.48 -10.11
CA HIS A 123 5.70 11.50 -11.56
C HIS A 123 6.49 10.43 -12.34
N ARG A 124 7.66 10.00 -11.85
CA ARG A 124 8.37 8.88 -12.46
C ARG A 124 7.61 7.58 -12.23
N PHE A 125 7.20 7.33 -10.99
CA PHE A 125 6.43 6.15 -10.62
C PHE A 125 5.13 6.06 -11.43
N ASP A 126 4.40 7.18 -11.55
CA ASP A 126 3.17 7.27 -12.33
C ASP A 126 3.40 6.85 -13.78
N ARG A 127 4.49 7.30 -14.39
CA ARG A 127 4.86 6.95 -15.77
C ARG A 127 5.30 5.49 -15.91
N GLU A 128 6.07 4.96 -14.96
CA GLU A 128 6.52 3.57 -14.97
C GLU A 128 5.36 2.58 -14.85
N LEU A 129 4.34 2.92 -14.05
CA LEU A 129 3.11 2.13 -13.94
C LEU A 129 2.07 2.44 -15.02
N GLY A 130 2.37 3.34 -15.97
CA GLY A 130 1.54 3.61 -17.14
C GLY A 130 0.34 4.52 -16.88
N GLU A 131 0.58 5.66 -16.22
CA GLU A 131 -0.36 6.78 -16.03
C GLU A 131 -1.69 6.36 -15.39
N PHE A 132 -1.73 6.10 -14.07
CA PHE A 132 -2.89 5.96 -13.15
C PHE A 132 -4.19 5.23 -13.59
N LEU A 133 -4.27 4.68 -14.80
CA LEU A 133 -5.33 3.82 -15.34
C LEU A 133 -4.92 2.37 -15.13
N ILE A 134 -4.82 1.96 -13.87
CA ILE A 134 -4.49 0.58 -13.53
C ILE A 134 -5.76 -0.26 -13.68
N SER A 135 -5.77 -1.12 -14.69
CA SER A 135 -6.81 -2.14 -14.83
C SER A 135 -6.77 -3.11 -13.65
N LYS A 136 -7.89 -3.76 -13.40
CA LYS A 136 -8.01 -4.79 -12.38
C LYS A 136 -6.97 -5.91 -12.52
N ASP A 137 -6.72 -6.35 -13.74
CA ASP A 137 -5.72 -7.39 -14.04
C ASP A 137 -4.32 -6.93 -13.64
N LYS A 138 -3.95 -5.70 -14.03
CA LYS A 138 -2.64 -5.13 -13.68
C LYS A 138 -2.48 -4.95 -12.18
N LEU A 139 -3.55 -4.55 -11.48
CA LEU A 139 -3.54 -4.43 -10.02
C LEU A 139 -3.37 -5.80 -9.34
N CYS A 140 -4.03 -6.83 -9.88
CA CYS A 140 -3.91 -8.21 -9.45
C CYS A 140 -2.48 -8.75 -9.65
N ASP A 141 -1.89 -8.50 -10.82
CA ASP A 141 -0.50 -8.85 -11.14
C ASP A 141 0.49 -8.17 -10.19
N LEU A 142 0.26 -6.89 -9.87
CA LEU A 142 1.05 -6.18 -8.88
C LEU A 142 0.93 -6.85 -7.51
N LEU A 143 -0.28 -7.13 -7.02
CA LEU A 143 -0.49 -7.77 -5.72
C LEU A 143 0.22 -9.10 -5.57
N ILE A 144 0.32 -9.91 -6.62
CA ILE A 144 1.00 -11.21 -6.51
C ILE A 144 2.51 -11.13 -6.74
N SER A 145 3.00 -10.08 -7.40
CA SER A 145 4.41 -9.92 -7.76
C SER A 145 5.29 -9.44 -6.60
N ASP A 146 6.50 -9.98 -6.49
CA ASP A 146 7.50 -9.55 -5.51
C ASP A 146 8.45 -8.47 -6.09
N TYR A 147 7.88 -7.34 -6.50
CA TYR A 147 8.68 -6.24 -7.04
C TYR A 147 9.57 -5.62 -5.97
N LYS A 148 10.77 -5.16 -6.35
CA LYS A 148 11.75 -4.53 -5.43
C LYS A 148 11.18 -3.38 -4.60
N TRP A 149 10.25 -2.63 -5.18
CA TRP A 149 9.62 -1.49 -4.51
C TRP A 149 8.42 -1.89 -3.64
N MET A 150 7.99 -3.15 -3.68
CA MET A 150 6.80 -3.67 -2.99
C MET A 150 6.97 -5.15 -2.62
N PRO A 151 8.01 -5.48 -1.85
CA PRO A 151 8.28 -6.85 -1.48
C PRO A 151 7.20 -7.37 -0.54
N TRP A 152 6.85 -8.64 -0.67
CA TRP A 152 5.88 -9.31 0.22
C TRP A 152 6.30 -9.25 1.70
N ASP A 153 7.59 -9.13 1.98
CA ASP A 153 8.14 -9.09 3.34
C ASP A 153 7.69 -7.87 4.16
N TRP A 154 7.31 -6.76 3.52
CA TRP A 154 6.98 -5.51 4.23
C TRP A 154 5.50 -5.15 4.15
N CYS A 155 4.72 -5.94 3.41
CA CYS A 155 3.27 -5.87 3.39
C CYS A 155 2.71 -6.69 4.54
N ASN A 156 1.49 -6.39 4.95
CA ASN A 156 0.75 -7.36 5.75
C ASN A 156 0.35 -8.50 4.80
N GLY A 157 1.14 -9.58 4.75
CA GLY A 157 0.96 -10.64 3.76
C GLY A 157 -0.41 -11.31 3.82
N ALA A 158 -1.04 -11.38 5.00
CA ALA A 158 -2.41 -11.88 5.12
C ALA A 158 -3.43 -10.93 4.47
N ALA A 159 -3.33 -9.62 4.74
CA ALA A 159 -4.16 -8.62 4.04
C ALA A 159 -3.96 -8.67 2.53
N ARG A 160 -2.70 -8.65 2.08
CA ARG A 160 -2.32 -8.68 0.67
C ARG A 160 -2.84 -9.93 -0.05
N ALA A 161 -2.79 -11.10 0.60
CA ALA A 161 -3.36 -12.33 0.07
C ALA A 161 -4.88 -12.26 -0.09
N ALA A 162 -5.59 -11.68 0.89
CA ALA A 162 -7.03 -11.50 0.80
C ALA A 162 -7.43 -10.48 -0.27
N GLU A 163 -6.69 -9.38 -0.42
CA GLU A 163 -6.87 -8.41 -1.52
C GLU A 163 -6.67 -9.07 -2.89
N TYR A 164 -5.58 -9.84 -3.03
CA TYR A 164 -5.29 -10.57 -4.26
C TYR A 164 -6.42 -11.54 -4.58
N ALA A 165 -6.85 -12.36 -3.62
CA ALA A 165 -7.91 -13.33 -3.83
C ALA A 165 -9.22 -12.66 -4.23
N TYR A 166 -9.57 -11.52 -3.63
CA TYR A 166 -10.74 -10.74 -4.01
C TYR A 166 -10.65 -10.24 -5.45
N LEU A 167 -9.57 -9.53 -5.81
CA LEU A 167 -9.42 -8.99 -7.17
C LEU A 167 -9.36 -10.10 -8.21
N ALA A 168 -8.55 -11.14 -7.97
CA ALA A 168 -8.41 -12.27 -8.87
C ALA A 168 -9.75 -12.98 -9.11
N SER A 169 -10.56 -13.17 -8.07
CA SER A 169 -11.87 -13.84 -8.20
C SER A 169 -12.86 -13.10 -9.10
N SER A 170 -12.69 -11.78 -9.25
CA SER A 170 -13.53 -10.98 -10.11
C SER A 170 -13.06 -10.95 -11.58
N ILE A 171 -11.88 -11.50 -11.90
CA ILE A 171 -11.35 -11.59 -13.26
C ILE A 171 -11.92 -12.84 -13.93
N ASP A 172 -12.57 -12.66 -15.09
CA ASP A 172 -13.20 -13.74 -15.84
C ASP A 172 -12.23 -14.90 -16.12
N GLY A 173 -12.67 -16.13 -15.83
CA GLY A 173 -11.89 -17.34 -16.05
C GLY A 173 -10.91 -17.70 -14.92
N THR A 174 -10.82 -16.90 -13.86
CA THR A 174 -9.96 -17.22 -12.71
C THR A 174 -10.70 -18.11 -11.71
N SER A 175 -10.24 -19.34 -11.53
CA SER A 175 -10.82 -20.28 -10.56
C SER A 175 -10.15 -20.18 -9.17
N PRO A 176 -10.82 -20.61 -8.08
CA PRO A 176 -10.21 -20.64 -6.75
C PRO A 176 -8.90 -21.45 -6.68
N ASP A 177 -8.79 -22.52 -7.46
CA ASP A 177 -7.57 -23.34 -7.53
C ASP A 177 -6.38 -22.58 -8.12
N VAL A 178 -6.62 -21.73 -9.12
CA VAL A 178 -5.60 -20.86 -9.72
C VAL A 178 -5.11 -19.84 -8.67
N ILE A 179 -6.04 -19.21 -7.95
CA ILE A 179 -5.72 -18.23 -6.91
C ILE A 179 -4.88 -18.88 -5.81
N ARG A 180 -5.28 -20.08 -5.35
CA ARG A 180 -4.54 -20.82 -4.33
C ARG A 180 -3.14 -21.20 -4.82
N ALA A 181 -3.02 -21.68 -6.06
CA ALA A 181 -1.73 -22.03 -6.62
C ALA A 181 -0.77 -20.83 -6.67
N ALA A 182 -1.29 -19.63 -7.00
CA ALA A 182 -0.51 -18.40 -7.03
C ALA A 182 -0.04 -17.95 -5.64
N LEU A 183 -0.86 -18.12 -4.59
CA LEU A 183 -0.51 -17.74 -3.21
C LEU A 183 0.45 -18.72 -2.51
N ARG A 184 0.53 -19.97 -2.99
CA ARG A 184 1.31 -21.05 -2.38
C ARG A 184 2.76 -20.69 -2.01
N PRO A 185 3.53 -19.95 -2.82
CA PRO A 185 4.91 -19.58 -2.48
C PRO A 185 5.03 -18.69 -1.23
N TYR A 186 3.96 -17.95 -0.90
CA TYR A 186 3.97 -16.92 0.15
C TYR A 186 3.36 -17.39 1.47
N GLU A 187 2.70 -18.55 1.50
CA GLU A 187 1.90 -19.05 2.63
C GLU A 187 2.67 -19.05 3.96
N ASN A 188 3.82 -19.72 4.00
CA ASN A 188 4.48 -20.03 5.28
C ASN A 188 5.33 -18.88 5.84
N VAL A 189 5.78 -17.96 5.00
CA VAL A 189 6.68 -16.86 5.41
C VAL A 189 5.91 -15.56 5.49
N ASN A 190 5.33 -15.11 4.37
CA ASN A 190 4.76 -13.77 4.24
C ASN A 190 3.31 -13.69 4.70
N ILE A 191 2.47 -14.65 4.33
CA ILE A 191 1.08 -14.67 4.80
C ILE A 191 1.07 -14.95 6.30
N ARG A 192 1.85 -15.95 6.75
CA ARG A 192 1.99 -16.30 8.17
C ARG A 192 2.40 -15.11 9.04
N SER A 193 3.30 -14.25 8.58
CA SER A 193 3.77 -13.10 9.37
C SER A 193 2.69 -12.05 9.60
N GLY A 194 1.61 -12.05 8.80
CA GLY A 194 0.44 -11.18 8.98
C GLY A 194 -0.64 -11.73 9.92
N LEU A 195 -0.47 -12.95 10.44
CA LEU A 195 -1.47 -13.64 11.27
C LEU A 195 -1.01 -13.81 12.73
N ASP A 196 -1.96 -13.96 13.64
CA ASP A 196 -1.66 -14.37 15.02
C ASP A 196 -1.02 -15.77 15.05
N ARG A 197 -0.09 -15.99 15.98
CA ARG A 197 0.65 -17.26 16.15
C ARG A 197 -0.25 -18.49 16.32
N SER A 198 -1.49 -18.32 16.78
CA SER A 198 -2.44 -19.42 16.94
C SER A 198 -3.21 -19.80 15.66
N VAL A 199 -3.15 -18.97 14.61
CA VAL A 199 -3.92 -19.15 13.37
C VAL A 199 -3.09 -19.88 12.33
N GLU A 200 -3.63 -20.95 11.75
CA GLU A 200 -3.00 -21.64 10.62
C GLU A 200 -3.31 -20.93 9.30
N VAL A 201 -2.29 -20.78 8.43
CA VAL A 201 -2.44 -20.07 7.14
C VAL A 201 -3.48 -20.74 6.25
N ARG A 202 -3.49 -22.07 6.23
CA ARG A 202 -4.46 -22.83 5.45
C ARG A 202 -5.88 -22.57 5.90
N GLU A 203 -6.13 -22.57 7.22
CA GLU A 203 -7.45 -22.29 7.78
C GLU A 203 -7.90 -20.85 7.46
N TYR A 204 -6.98 -19.89 7.58
CA TYR A 204 -7.24 -18.51 7.18
C TYR A 204 -7.67 -18.41 5.71
N LEU A 205 -6.89 -18.99 4.79
CA LEU A 205 -7.20 -18.95 3.37
C LEU A 205 -8.49 -19.70 3.03
N ASP A 206 -8.75 -20.86 3.64
CA ASP A 206 -10.00 -21.61 3.46
C ASP A 206 -11.22 -20.74 3.84
N ASN A 207 -11.12 -19.97 4.93
CA ASN A 207 -12.17 -19.02 5.33
C ASN A 207 -12.30 -17.84 4.37
N VAL A 208 -11.19 -17.28 3.87
CA VAL A 208 -11.19 -16.23 2.83
C VAL A 208 -11.94 -16.70 1.58
N PHE A 209 -11.61 -17.88 1.06
CA PHE A 209 -12.25 -18.42 -0.14
C PHE A 209 -13.74 -18.71 0.06
N ARG A 210 -14.14 -19.16 1.26
CA ARG A 210 -15.56 -19.32 1.59
C ARG A 210 -16.31 -17.98 1.55
N ASP A 211 -15.73 -16.93 2.12
CA ASP A 211 -16.33 -15.59 2.12
C ASP A 211 -16.38 -14.96 0.73
N LEU A 212 -15.39 -15.24 -0.14
CA LEU A 212 -15.45 -14.86 -1.56
C LEU A 212 -16.63 -15.50 -2.29
N GLY A 213 -16.85 -16.80 -2.05
CA GLY A 213 -17.98 -17.52 -2.63
C GLY A 213 -19.34 -16.95 -2.23
N ALA A 214 -19.47 -16.45 -0.99
CA ALA A 214 -20.68 -15.83 -0.48
C ALA A 214 -20.96 -14.41 -1.03
N ILE A 215 -19.94 -13.74 -1.59
CA ILE A 215 -20.10 -12.42 -2.24
C ILE A 215 -20.50 -12.57 -3.71
N SER A 216 -20.26 -13.74 -4.31
CA SER A 216 -20.48 -14.02 -5.74
C SER A 216 -21.85 -14.62 -6.05
N THR A 217 -22.71 -14.82 -5.03
CA THR A 217 -24.08 -15.35 -5.10
C THR A 217 -25.10 -14.28 -4.69
#